data_AF-A0AAU5CS06-F1
#
_entry.id   AF-A0AAU5CS06-F1
#
_cell.length_a   1.000
_cell.length_b   1.000
_cell.length_c   1.000
_cell.angle_alpha   90.00
_cell.angle_beta   90.00
_cell.angle_gamma   90.00
#
_symmetry.space_group_name_H-M   'P 1'
#
loop_
_entity.id
_entity.type
_entity.pdbx_description
1 polymer ?
#
loop_
_entity_poly.entity_id
_entity_poly.type
_entity_poly.pdbx_seq_one_letter_code
_entity_poly.pdbx_strand_id
1 'polypeptide(L)'
;MNDVIVVGLDGSPASDAAARWGAREALLRKLSLRLVHAVDRWPPFALPVPTIDTHPMRVQALLSGTADDLRTRYSELEVSAVSFVGRPADVLRDAAANAHMIVLGARGLSSVTGYVLGSVGMAVIRATVRPVVMVRAGDESAPPTSGRHASHDLVVGVDISRPCDALLAFAFDEAARRACTLHVLHSWSLPPLFGYGAAFDPRVHAQLELNANAALADALSPWRAAHPAVDVTTRASVGHAATDLLDSRSEAGLVIVGRRIRQSPVGTHIGPVTHAVLHHSSTPVAVIAHA
;
A
#
# COMPACT_ATOMS: atom_id res chain seq x y z
N MET A 1 -19.36 -6.92 8.70
CA MET A 1 -18.35 -5.92 8.30
C MET A 1 -17.05 -6.32 8.96
N ASN A 2 -15.92 -6.12 8.29
CA ASN A 2 -14.63 -6.50 8.84
C ASN A 2 -14.09 -5.33 9.66
N ASP A 3 -14.40 -5.27 10.96
CA ASP A 3 -14.16 -4.07 11.77
C ASP A 3 -12.75 -4.01 12.39
N VAL A 4 -11.75 -4.49 11.64
CA VAL A 4 -10.37 -4.65 12.11
C VAL A 4 -9.34 -4.34 11.04
N ILE A 5 -8.30 -3.59 11.42
CA ILE A 5 -7.06 -3.46 10.65
C ILE A 5 -6.04 -4.44 11.22
N VAL A 6 -5.48 -5.28 10.35
CA VAL A 6 -4.44 -6.25 10.74
C VAL A 6 -3.06 -5.67 10.45
N VAL A 7 -2.12 -5.80 11.39
CA VAL A 7 -0.71 -5.45 11.18
C VAL A 7 0.15 -6.66 11.39
N GLY A 8 1.00 -6.99 10.42
CA GLY A 8 2.01 -8.04 10.55
C GLY A 8 3.27 -7.53 11.25
N LEU A 9 3.69 -8.20 12.33
CA LEU A 9 4.90 -7.87 13.08
C LEU A 9 6.00 -8.90 12.85
N ASP A 10 7.22 -8.43 12.59
CA ASP A 10 8.42 -9.26 12.51
C ASP A 10 9.58 -8.74 13.36
N GLY A 11 9.34 -7.70 14.18
CA GLY A 11 10.34 -7.08 15.05
C GLY A 11 11.31 -6.16 14.32
N SER A 12 11.10 -5.92 13.03
CA SER A 12 11.88 -4.94 12.28
C SER A 12 11.38 -3.50 12.51
N PRO A 13 12.24 -2.48 12.32
CA PRO A 13 11.81 -1.08 12.36
C PRO A 13 10.70 -0.74 11.37
N ALA A 14 10.64 -1.45 10.23
CA ALA A 14 9.57 -1.30 9.26
C ALA A 14 8.23 -1.86 9.77
N SER A 15 8.26 -2.95 10.55
CA SER A 15 7.05 -3.47 11.19
C SER A 15 6.54 -2.57 12.30
N ASP A 16 7.41 -1.88 13.04
CA ASP A 16 7.01 -0.87 14.02
C ASP A 16 6.39 0.36 13.34
N ALA A 17 6.97 0.80 12.21
CA ALA A 17 6.39 1.86 11.39
C ALA A 17 5.01 1.45 10.84
N ALA A 18 4.87 0.20 10.37
CA ALA A 18 3.59 -0.36 9.95
C ALA A 18 2.55 -0.39 11.07
N ALA A 19 2.96 -0.70 12.31
CA ALA A 19 2.09 -0.68 13.48
C ALA A 19 1.58 0.73 13.79
N ARG A 20 2.46 1.74 13.75
CA ARG A 20 2.07 3.15 13.92
C ARG A 20 1.18 3.65 12.80
N TRP A 21 1.48 3.30 11.54
CA TRP A 21 0.64 3.64 10.40
C TRP A 21 -0.76 3.01 10.53
N GLY A 22 -0.81 1.71 10.84
CA GLY A 22 -2.07 0.98 11.03
C GLY A 22 -2.90 1.53 12.21
N ALA A 23 -2.26 1.96 13.30
CA ALA A 23 -2.94 2.61 14.41
C ALA A 23 -3.61 3.93 14.01
N ARG A 24 -2.92 4.79 13.27
CA ARG A 24 -3.50 6.04 12.75
C ARG A 24 -4.68 5.76 11.81
N GLU A 25 -4.54 4.77 10.94
CA GLU A 25 -5.60 4.38 10.02
C GLU A 25 -6.82 3.78 10.75
N ALA A 26 -6.57 3.00 11.80
CA ALA A 26 -7.62 2.41 12.62
C ALA A 26 -8.42 3.50 13.36
N LEU A 27 -7.74 4.51 13.92
CA LEU A 27 -8.39 5.67 14.52
C LEU A 27 -9.21 6.46 13.51
N LEU A 28 -8.64 6.74 12.33
CA LEU A 28 -9.31 7.47 11.26
C LEU A 28 -10.62 6.78 10.82
N ARG A 29 -10.62 5.45 10.80
CA ARG A 29 -11.76 4.62 10.40
C ARG A 29 -12.65 4.18 11.56
N LYS A 30 -12.28 4.47 12.81
CA LYS A 30 -12.93 3.98 14.03
C LYS A 30 -13.01 2.45 14.07
N LEU A 31 -11.91 1.79 13.72
CA LEU A 31 -11.76 0.33 13.71
C LEU A 31 -10.80 -0.14 14.81
N SER A 32 -10.89 -1.42 15.16
CA SER A 32 -9.91 -2.06 16.04
C SER A 32 -8.59 -2.36 15.29
N LEU A 33 -7.48 -2.42 16.03
CA LEU A 33 -6.18 -2.84 15.51
C LEU A 33 -5.82 -4.23 16.04
N ARG A 34 -5.42 -5.14 15.15
CA ARG A 34 -4.91 -6.46 15.52
C ARG A 34 -3.48 -6.66 15.06
N LEU A 35 -2.58 -6.75 16.01
CA LEU A 35 -1.18 -7.10 15.80
C LEU A 35 -1.06 -8.62 15.64
N VAL A 36 -0.46 -9.08 14.56
CA VAL A 36 -0.31 -10.49 14.22
C VAL A 36 1.16 -10.81 14.01
N HIS A 37 1.66 -11.79 14.76
CA HIS A 37 2.99 -12.37 14.53
C HIS A 37 2.86 -13.85 14.14
N ALA A 38 3.63 -14.28 13.16
CA ALA A 38 3.68 -15.68 12.75
C ALA A 38 4.97 -16.33 13.24
N VAL A 39 4.83 -17.39 14.04
CA VAL A 39 5.93 -18.22 14.51
C VAL A 39 6.11 -19.37 13.53
N ASP A 40 7.21 -19.35 12.79
CA ASP A 40 7.52 -20.39 11.82
C ASP A 40 7.76 -21.73 12.52
N ARG A 41 7.28 -22.83 11.94
CA ARG A 41 7.41 -24.18 12.50
C ARG A 41 8.78 -24.83 12.23
N TRP A 42 9.68 -24.15 11.53
CA TRP A 42 10.86 -24.79 10.95
C TRP A 42 12.20 -24.38 11.60
N PRO A 43 12.85 -25.26 12.36
CA PRO A 43 14.30 -25.35 12.33
C PRO A 43 14.71 -26.42 11.29
N PRO A 44 15.58 -26.12 10.30
CA PRO A 44 16.00 -27.14 9.34
C PRO A 44 16.75 -28.31 9.96
N PHE A 45 17.43 -28.11 11.08
CA PHE A 45 18.18 -29.14 11.78
C PHE A 45 18.35 -28.73 13.25
N ALA A 46 17.39 -29.06 14.12
CA ALA A 46 17.61 -28.97 15.56
C ALA A 46 18.13 -30.33 16.05
N LEU A 47 19.45 -30.43 16.22
CA LEU A 47 20.01 -31.40 17.16
C LEU A 47 19.40 -31.13 18.55
N PRO A 48 19.17 -32.15 19.39
CA PRO A 48 18.61 -31.98 20.72
C PRO A 48 19.66 -31.33 21.63
N VAL A 49 19.86 -30.03 21.48
CA VAL A 49 20.64 -29.22 22.41
C VAL A 49 19.65 -28.67 23.43
N PRO A 50 19.89 -28.83 24.75
CA PRO A 50 19.04 -28.24 25.78
C PRO A 50 19.32 -26.74 25.84
N THR A 51 18.87 -25.99 24.84
CA THR A 51 18.82 -24.53 24.89
C THR A 51 17.51 -24.11 25.57
N ILE A 52 17.57 -23.11 26.45
CA ILE A 52 16.37 -22.42 26.93
C ILE A 52 15.72 -21.81 25.69
N ASP A 53 14.54 -22.32 25.32
CA ASP A 53 13.79 -21.78 24.20
C ASP A 53 13.23 -20.40 24.59
N THR A 54 14.01 -19.35 24.30
CA THR A 54 13.64 -17.96 24.55
C THR A 54 12.68 -17.41 23.49
N HIS A 55 12.34 -18.22 22.48
CA HIS A 55 11.48 -17.81 21.38
C HIS A 55 10.08 -17.35 21.84
N PRO A 56 9.37 -18.05 22.77
CA PRO A 56 8.08 -17.59 23.26
C PRO A 56 8.17 -16.26 24.02
N MET A 57 9.22 -16.08 24.84
CA MET A 57 9.44 -14.85 25.59
C MET A 57 9.70 -13.66 24.66
N ARG A 58 10.49 -13.85 23.59
CA ARG A 58 10.77 -12.82 22.58
C ARG A 58 9.52 -12.42 21.80
N VAL A 59 8.70 -13.39 21.39
CA VAL A 59 7.44 -13.13 20.69
C VAL A 59 6.47 -12.38 21.59
N GLN A 60 6.34 -12.80 22.85
CA GLN A 60 5.50 -12.11 23.82
C GLN A 60 5.99 -10.67 24.04
N ALA A 61 7.29 -10.46 24.24
CA ALA A 61 7.86 -9.13 24.45
C ALA A 61 7.66 -8.21 23.24
N LEU A 62 7.79 -8.72 22.02
CA LEU A 62 7.47 -7.98 20.79
C LEU A 62 6.01 -7.55 20.78
N LEU A 63 5.09 -8.51 20.93
CA LEU A 63 3.65 -8.23 20.85
C LEU A 63 3.17 -7.31 21.96
N SER A 64 3.56 -7.55 23.22
CA SER A 64 3.17 -6.72 24.35
C SER A 64 3.82 -5.35 24.28
N GLY A 65 5.12 -5.28 23.97
CA GLY A 65 5.85 -4.02 23.85
C GLY A 65 5.24 -3.10 22.77
N THR A 66 4.97 -3.62 21.57
CA THR A 66 4.32 -2.83 20.51
C THR A 66 2.88 -2.46 20.90
N ALA A 67 2.10 -3.37 21.49
CA ALA A 67 0.74 -3.07 21.90
C ALA A 67 0.66 -1.98 22.98
N ASP A 68 1.56 -2.03 23.97
CA ASP A 68 1.60 -1.08 25.07
C ASP A 68 2.09 0.31 24.62
N ASP A 69 3.08 0.37 23.72
CA ASP A 69 3.47 1.64 23.07
C ASP A 69 2.29 2.26 22.32
N LEU A 70 1.55 1.47 21.53
CA LEU A 70 0.39 1.97 20.79
C LEU A 70 -0.75 2.42 21.71
N ARG A 71 -1.07 1.66 22.76
CA ARG A 71 -2.10 2.07 23.75
C ARG A 71 -1.72 3.34 24.49
N THR A 72 -0.43 3.53 24.77
CA THR A 72 0.08 4.74 25.41
C THR A 72 -0.04 5.96 24.49
N ARG A 73 0.25 5.80 23.20
CA ARG A 73 0.15 6.88 22.21
C ARG A 73 -1.27 7.18 21.75
N TYR A 74 -2.13 6.16 21.73
CA TYR A 74 -3.46 6.19 21.13
C TYR A 74 -4.48 5.58 22.11
N SER A 75 -4.85 6.34 23.14
CA SER A 75 -5.71 5.86 24.24
C SER A 75 -7.10 5.40 23.81
N GLU A 76 -7.62 5.91 22.70
CA GLU A 76 -8.93 5.55 22.14
C GLU A 76 -8.90 4.29 21.26
N LEU A 77 -7.69 3.76 20.96
CA LEU A 77 -7.53 2.64 20.05
C LEU A 77 -7.67 1.29 20.76
N GLU A 78 -8.62 0.48 20.33
CA GLU A 78 -8.68 -0.93 20.73
C GLU A 78 -7.56 -1.72 20.04
N VAL A 79 -6.53 -2.11 20.81
CA VAL A 79 -5.39 -2.89 20.32
C VAL A 79 -5.44 -4.31 20.88
N SER A 80 -5.53 -5.29 19.98
CA SER A 80 -5.35 -6.73 20.28
C SER A 80 -4.04 -7.23 19.67
N ALA A 81 -3.41 -8.23 20.30
CA ALA A 81 -2.18 -8.82 19.82
C ALA A 81 -2.26 -10.35 19.91
N VAL A 82 -1.88 -11.04 18.84
CA VAL A 82 -1.96 -12.50 18.74
C VAL A 82 -0.78 -13.06 17.96
N SER A 83 -0.28 -14.21 18.40
CA SER A 83 0.67 -15.01 17.62
C SER A 83 0.00 -16.28 17.11
N PHE A 84 0.37 -16.70 15.91
CA PHE A 84 -0.04 -17.97 15.33
C PHE A 84 1.17 -18.79 14.93
N VAL A 85 1.08 -20.10 15.08
CA VAL A 85 2.13 -21.02 14.65
C VAL A 85 1.86 -21.45 13.21
N GLY A 86 2.74 -21.10 12.29
CA GLY A 86 2.60 -21.44 10.86
C GLY A 86 3.51 -20.62 9.96
N ARG A 87 3.46 -20.91 8.65
CA ARG A 87 4.19 -20.13 7.65
C ARG A 87 3.70 -18.68 7.65
N PRO A 88 4.57 -17.67 7.73
CA PRO A 88 4.14 -16.27 7.87
C PRO A 88 3.18 -15.78 6.78
N ALA A 89 3.40 -16.17 5.52
CA ALA A 89 2.52 -15.79 4.42
C ALA A 89 1.10 -16.36 4.56
N ASP A 90 0.98 -17.61 5.02
CA ASP A 90 -0.32 -18.27 5.20
C ASP A 90 -1.08 -17.65 6.37
N VAL A 91 -0.41 -17.46 7.51
CA VAL A 91 -0.99 -16.80 8.70
C VAL A 91 -1.51 -15.40 8.36
N LEU A 92 -0.69 -14.59 7.68
CA LEU A 92 -1.07 -13.21 7.35
C LEU A 92 -2.15 -13.15 6.26
N ARG A 93 -2.17 -14.09 5.30
CA ARG A 93 -3.28 -14.22 4.34
C ARG A 93 -4.59 -14.50 5.06
N ASP A 94 -4.58 -15.47 5.96
CA ASP A 94 -5.80 -15.90 6.67
C ASP A 94 -6.29 -14.80 7.62
N ALA A 95 -5.37 -14.09 8.28
CA ALA A 95 -5.70 -12.89 9.05
C ALA A 95 -6.28 -11.77 8.17
N ALA A 96 -5.73 -11.55 6.97
CA ALA A 96 -6.20 -10.54 6.05
C ALA A 96 -7.61 -10.82 5.50
N ALA A 97 -8.02 -12.09 5.33
CA ALA A 97 -9.33 -12.43 4.76
C ALA A 97 -10.52 -11.77 5.52
N ASN A 98 -10.38 -11.68 6.85
CA ASN A 98 -11.35 -11.10 7.77
C ASN A 98 -11.02 -9.66 8.21
N ALA A 99 -10.03 -9.02 7.57
CA ALA A 99 -9.65 -7.65 7.87
C ALA A 99 -10.30 -6.65 6.90
N HIS A 100 -10.41 -5.39 7.33
CA HIS A 100 -10.68 -4.26 6.45
C HIS A 100 -9.51 -4.04 5.50
N MET A 101 -8.29 -4.10 6.04
CA MET A 101 -7.01 -4.06 5.34
C MET A 101 -5.92 -4.71 6.17
N ILE A 102 -4.80 -5.04 5.52
CA ILE A 102 -3.60 -5.52 6.18
C ILE A 102 -2.42 -4.59 5.92
N VAL A 103 -1.67 -4.25 6.97
CA VAL A 103 -0.50 -3.37 6.92
C VAL A 103 0.75 -4.19 7.25
N LEU A 104 1.79 -4.05 6.42
CA LEU A 104 3.03 -4.81 6.55
C LEU A 104 4.25 -3.89 6.40
N GLY A 105 5.30 -4.20 7.16
CA GLY A 105 6.61 -3.59 6.98
C GLY A 105 7.27 -4.03 5.67
N ALA A 106 7.77 -3.08 4.88
CA ALA A 106 8.65 -3.33 3.77
C ALA A 106 10.10 -3.27 4.25
N ARG A 107 10.84 -4.38 4.09
CA ARG A 107 12.25 -4.47 4.49
C ARG A 107 13.13 -3.66 3.53
N GLY A 108 14.04 -2.86 4.08
CA GLY A 108 15.14 -2.28 3.32
C GLY A 108 16.36 -3.19 3.37
N LEU A 109 17.11 -3.27 2.26
CA LEU A 109 18.55 -3.36 2.40
C LEU A 109 19.04 -1.94 2.74
N SER A 110 20.15 -1.83 3.46
CA SER A 110 20.87 -0.59 3.80
C SER A 110 20.61 0.61 2.87
N SER A 111 20.50 1.79 3.47
CA SER A 111 20.03 3.11 3.00
C SER A 111 20.47 3.68 1.63
N VAL A 112 21.07 2.90 0.71
CA VAL A 112 21.70 3.42 -0.52
C VAL A 112 21.30 2.67 -1.81
N THR A 113 20.66 1.49 -1.77
CA THR A 113 20.47 0.64 -2.99
C THR A 113 19.02 0.25 -3.34
N GLY A 114 18.02 0.92 -2.75
CA GLY A 114 16.61 0.62 -3.00
C GLY A 114 16.05 -0.48 -2.08
N TYR A 115 14.74 -0.68 -2.11
CA TYR A 115 14.04 -1.55 -1.16
C TYR A 115 13.65 -2.88 -1.81
N VAL A 116 13.67 -3.96 -1.02
CA VAL A 116 13.21 -5.28 -1.46
C VAL A 116 11.92 -5.60 -0.76
N LEU A 117 10.84 -5.71 -1.53
CA LEU A 117 9.60 -6.28 -1.04
C LEU A 117 9.87 -7.72 -0.56
N GLY A 118 9.75 -7.95 0.74
CA GLY A 118 10.02 -9.25 1.35
C GLY A 118 9.10 -10.34 0.78
N SER A 119 9.59 -11.58 0.76
CA SER A 119 8.85 -12.74 0.25
C SER A 119 7.46 -12.91 0.87
N VAL A 120 7.32 -12.60 2.17
CA VAL A 120 6.06 -12.64 2.91
C VAL A 120 5.08 -11.58 2.39
N GLY A 121 5.50 -10.31 2.27
CA GLY A 121 4.66 -9.23 1.75
C GLY A 121 4.21 -9.49 0.31
N MET A 122 5.12 -9.96 -0.54
CA MET A 122 4.81 -10.37 -1.91
C MET A 122 3.76 -11.49 -1.97
N ALA A 123 3.91 -12.51 -1.11
CA ALA A 123 2.97 -13.63 -1.03
C ALA A 123 1.59 -13.18 -0.56
N VAL A 124 1.53 -12.32 0.47
CA VAL A 124 0.27 -11.75 0.98
C VAL A 124 -0.41 -10.93 -0.10
N ILE A 125 0.31 -10.00 -0.75
CA ILE A 125 -0.24 -9.17 -1.84
C ILE A 125 -0.83 -10.05 -2.94
N ARG A 126 -0.14 -11.14 -3.35
CA ARG A 126 -0.68 -12.04 -4.38
C ARG A 126 -1.95 -12.77 -3.93
N ALA A 127 -2.01 -13.16 -2.67
CA ALA A 127 -3.02 -14.08 -2.16
C ALA A 127 -4.27 -13.40 -1.55
N THR A 128 -4.24 -12.12 -1.20
CA THR A 128 -5.35 -11.45 -0.50
C THR A 128 -6.12 -10.46 -1.36
N VAL A 129 -7.45 -10.53 -1.35
CA VAL A 129 -8.32 -9.56 -2.04
C VAL A 129 -8.53 -8.26 -1.25
N ARG A 130 -8.12 -8.22 0.03
CA ARG A 130 -8.19 -7.00 0.83
C ARG A 130 -7.08 -6.02 0.46
N PRO A 131 -7.27 -4.71 0.69
CA PRO A 131 -6.19 -3.73 0.60
C PRO A 131 -4.97 -4.16 1.42
N VAL A 132 -3.79 -4.11 0.79
CA VAL A 132 -2.51 -4.34 1.46
C VAL A 132 -1.71 -3.06 1.46
N VAL A 133 -1.30 -2.58 2.63
CA VAL A 133 -0.47 -1.39 2.76
C VAL A 133 0.95 -1.78 3.14
N MET A 134 1.91 -1.36 2.34
CA MET A 134 3.33 -1.59 2.59
C MET A 134 3.97 -0.30 3.13
N VAL A 135 4.55 -0.37 4.33
CA VAL A 135 5.12 0.77 5.06
C VAL A 135 6.62 0.57 5.26
N ARG A 136 7.42 1.60 5.02
CA ARG A 136 8.89 1.53 5.18
C ARG A 136 9.31 2.04 6.55
N ALA A 137 10.49 1.60 6.99
CA ALA A 137 11.15 2.18 8.16
C ALA A 137 11.45 3.68 7.91
N GLY A 138 11.31 4.51 8.94
CA GLY A 138 11.52 5.95 8.83
C GLY A 138 10.32 6.74 8.27
N ASP A 139 9.21 6.07 7.95
CA ASP A 139 7.92 6.75 7.77
C ASP A 139 7.38 7.20 9.15
N GLU A 140 7.96 8.30 9.63
CA GLU A 140 7.49 9.08 10.76
C GLU A 140 6.55 10.17 10.26
N SER A 141 5.50 9.81 9.51
CA SER A 141 4.33 10.67 9.36
C SER A 141 3.75 10.96 10.76
N ALA A 142 4.37 11.89 11.46
CA ALA A 142 4.05 12.37 12.80
C ALA A 142 2.74 13.18 12.74
N PRO A 143 2.02 13.32 13.87
CA PRO A 143 0.95 14.32 13.94
C PRO A 143 1.53 15.71 13.67
N PRO A 144 0.82 16.58 12.94
CA PRO A 144 1.37 17.83 12.42
C PRO A 144 1.73 18.78 13.57
N THR A 145 3.03 18.98 13.80
CA THR A 145 3.52 20.21 14.42
C THR A 145 3.70 21.24 13.32
N SER A 146 2.72 22.13 13.21
CA SER A 146 2.81 23.50 12.73
C SER A 146 3.97 23.83 11.76
N GLY A 147 3.68 23.83 10.45
CA GLY A 147 4.48 24.57 9.46
C GLY A 147 4.86 23.79 8.20
N ARG A 148 4.09 24.02 7.12
CA ARG A 148 4.48 23.86 5.70
C ARG A 148 5.03 22.48 5.25
N HIS A 149 4.14 21.71 4.60
CA HIS A 149 4.41 20.67 3.58
C HIS A 149 4.87 19.26 4.00
N ALA A 150 4.35 18.67 5.08
CA ALA A 150 4.14 17.21 5.04
C ALA A 150 2.91 16.97 4.14
N SER A 151 3.12 16.77 2.85
CA SER A 151 2.01 16.64 1.91
C SER A 151 1.24 15.36 2.21
N HIS A 152 0.01 15.50 2.70
CA HIS A 152 -0.89 14.40 3.06
C HIS A 152 -1.71 13.90 1.88
N ASP A 153 -1.46 14.43 0.69
CA ASP A 153 -2.23 14.12 -0.50
C ASP A 153 -2.04 12.66 -0.91
N LEU A 154 -3.03 12.13 -1.62
CA LEU A 154 -2.98 10.75 -2.11
C LEU A 154 -2.69 10.78 -3.60
N VAL A 155 -1.87 9.84 -4.06
CA VAL A 155 -1.64 9.64 -5.49
C VAL A 155 -2.20 8.28 -5.88
N VAL A 156 -3.02 8.21 -6.92
CA VAL A 156 -3.54 6.95 -7.47
C VAL A 156 -3.19 6.80 -8.94
N GLY A 157 -2.64 5.64 -9.30
CA GLY A 157 -2.36 5.28 -10.70
C GLY A 157 -3.52 4.53 -11.34
N VAL A 158 -4.14 5.10 -12.36
CA VAL A 158 -5.32 4.55 -13.04
C VAL A 158 -4.99 4.18 -14.48
N ASP A 159 -5.50 3.03 -14.92
CA ASP A 159 -5.45 2.60 -16.31
C ASP A 159 -6.84 2.82 -16.94
N ILE A 160 -7.05 3.94 -17.65
CA ILE A 160 -8.36 4.28 -18.24
C ILE A 160 -8.84 3.25 -19.26
N SER A 161 -7.94 2.40 -19.79
CA SER A 161 -8.32 1.37 -20.75
C SER A 161 -9.13 0.24 -20.12
N ARG A 162 -9.16 0.13 -18.78
CA ARG A 162 -9.86 -0.94 -18.07
C ARG A 162 -10.53 -0.44 -16.80
N PRO A 163 -11.74 -0.92 -16.47
CA PRO A 163 -12.42 -0.53 -15.25
C PRO A 163 -11.62 -0.97 -14.02
N CYS A 164 -11.52 -0.08 -13.02
CA CYS A 164 -10.81 -0.33 -11.76
C CYS A 164 -11.59 0.24 -10.57
N ASP A 165 -12.89 -0.03 -10.50
CA ASP A 165 -13.81 0.58 -9.53
C ASP A 165 -13.37 0.39 -8.08
N ALA A 166 -12.83 -0.80 -7.73
CA ALA A 166 -12.33 -1.05 -6.37
C ALA A 166 -11.14 -0.14 -6.00
N LEU A 167 -10.28 0.19 -6.98
CA LEU A 167 -9.14 1.08 -6.79
C LEU A 167 -9.61 2.52 -6.56
N LEU A 168 -10.56 2.99 -7.38
CA LEU A 168 -11.14 4.32 -7.25
C LEU A 168 -11.96 4.45 -5.97
N ALA A 169 -12.77 3.45 -5.64
CA ALA A 169 -13.53 3.40 -4.38
C ALA A 169 -12.62 3.59 -3.16
N PHE A 170 -11.52 2.83 -3.12
CA PHE A 170 -10.56 2.94 -2.02
C PHE A 170 -9.91 4.33 -1.99
N ALA A 171 -9.47 4.85 -3.15
CA ALA A 171 -8.79 6.14 -3.22
C ALA A 171 -9.69 7.32 -2.80
N PHE A 172 -10.94 7.34 -3.25
CA PHE A 172 -11.91 8.38 -2.89
C PHE A 172 -12.37 8.27 -1.42
N ASP A 173 -12.60 7.06 -0.90
CA ASP A 173 -12.91 6.86 0.52
C ASP A 173 -11.76 7.31 1.43
N GLU A 174 -10.51 6.99 1.06
CA GLU A 174 -9.32 7.47 1.79
C GLU A 174 -9.17 8.99 1.73
N ALA A 175 -9.30 9.59 0.55
CA ALA A 175 -9.17 11.04 0.39
C ALA A 175 -10.24 11.80 1.20
N ALA A 176 -11.48 11.30 1.17
CA ALA A 176 -12.58 11.89 1.93
C ALA A 176 -12.35 11.81 3.45
N ARG A 177 -11.82 10.69 3.95
CA ARG A 177 -11.53 10.54 5.39
C ARG A 177 -10.38 11.44 5.84
N ARG A 178 -9.35 11.56 5.00
CA ARG A 178 -8.14 12.34 5.29
C ARG A 178 -8.32 13.83 5.02
N ALA A 179 -9.41 14.22 4.36
CA ALA A 179 -9.68 15.59 3.90
C ALA A 179 -8.47 16.17 3.13
N CYS A 180 -7.95 15.40 2.16
CA CYS A 180 -6.80 15.79 1.36
C CYS A 180 -7.06 15.67 -0.14
N THR A 181 -6.13 16.20 -0.93
CA THR A 181 -6.24 16.18 -2.39
C THR A 181 -5.96 14.76 -2.91
N LEU A 182 -6.77 14.31 -3.87
CA LEU A 182 -6.54 13.08 -4.61
C LEU A 182 -5.96 13.39 -5.99
N HIS A 183 -4.68 13.07 -6.18
CA HIS A 183 -3.99 13.16 -7.46
C HIS A 183 -4.19 11.87 -8.25
N VAL A 184 -4.97 11.94 -9.32
CA VAL A 184 -5.20 10.82 -10.23
C VAL A 184 -4.26 10.91 -11.42
N LEU A 185 -3.38 9.92 -11.55
CA LEU A 185 -2.39 9.82 -12.61
C LEU A 185 -2.78 8.72 -13.61
N HIS A 186 -2.76 9.08 -14.88
CA HIS A 186 -2.86 8.12 -15.98
C HIS A 186 -1.68 8.29 -16.93
N SER A 187 -0.91 7.22 -17.15
CA SER A 187 0.18 7.24 -18.12
C SER A 187 0.03 6.12 -19.14
N TRP A 188 0.31 6.44 -20.40
CA TRP A 188 0.31 5.48 -21.50
C TRP A 188 1.60 5.58 -22.32
N SER A 189 1.98 4.45 -22.90
CA SER A 189 3.08 4.39 -23.86
C SER A 189 2.50 4.38 -25.28
N LEU A 190 3.11 5.12 -26.20
CA LEU A 190 2.70 5.10 -27.60
C LEU A 190 3.05 3.75 -28.24
N PRO A 191 2.17 3.17 -29.07
CA PRO A 191 2.48 1.92 -29.78
C PRO A 191 3.78 2.06 -30.60
N PRO A 192 4.65 1.03 -30.63
CA PRO A 192 5.93 1.10 -31.35
C PRO A 192 5.81 1.39 -32.85
N LEU A 193 4.64 1.13 -33.43
CA LEU A 193 4.30 1.38 -34.84
C LEU A 193 4.03 2.86 -35.15
N PHE A 194 3.89 3.73 -34.13
CA PHE A 194 3.99 5.17 -34.33
C PHE A 194 5.46 5.50 -34.64
N GLY A 195 5.81 5.33 -35.92
CA GLY A 195 7.14 5.61 -36.44
C GLY A 195 7.57 7.04 -36.13
N TYR A 196 8.88 7.21 -35.96
CA TYR A 196 9.67 8.38 -35.57
C TYR A 196 9.28 9.77 -36.15
N GLY A 197 8.29 9.90 -37.03
CA GLY A 197 7.81 11.18 -37.58
C GLY A 197 6.47 11.67 -37.02
N ALA A 198 5.45 10.82 -36.87
CA ALA A 198 4.12 11.22 -36.38
C ALA A 198 4.04 11.26 -34.84
N ALA A 199 4.91 10.49 -34.17
CA ALA A 199 5.07 10.43 -32.72
C ALA A 199 5.88 11.59 -32.13
N PHE A 200 6.17 12.63 -32.91
CA PHE A 200 6.89 13.83 -32.48
C PHE A 200 6.21 15.12 -32.94
N ASP A 201 5.04 15.03 -33.60
CA ASP A 201 4.23 16.22 -33.89
C ASP A 201 3.60 16.69 -32.57
N PRO A 202 3.96 17.88 -32.06
CA PRO A 202 3.43 18.40 -30.80
C PRO A 202 1.90 18.51 -30.80
N ARG A 203 1.27 18.68 -31.97
CA ARG A 203 -0.18 18.75 -32.11
C ARG A 203 -0.84 17.39 -31.89
N VAL A 204 -0.20 16.31 -32.36
CA VAL A 204 -0.70 14.94 -32.15
C VAL A 204 -0.58 14.56 -30.68
N HIS A 205 0.52 14.90 -30.01
CA HIS A 205 0.66 14.69 -28.56
C HIS A 205 -0.38 15.45 -27.76
N ALA A 206 -0.53 16.75 -28.02
CA ALA A 206 -1.51 17.58 -27.33
C ALA A 206 -2.94 17.03 -27.52
N GLN A 207 -3.29 16.57 -28.73
CA GLN A 207 -4.60 15.98 -28.98
C GLN A 207 -4.79 14.64 -28.24
N LEU A 208 -3.77 13.79 -28.18
CA LEU A 208 -3.82 12.53 -27.43
C LEU A 208 -3.96 12.77 -25.93
N GLU A 209 -3.23 13.74 -25.39
CA GLU A 209 -3.34 14.16 -23.98
C GLU A 209 -4.72 14.75 -23.67
N LEU A 210 -5.27 15.59 -24.55
CA LEU A 210 -6.64 16.11 -24.39
C LEU A 210 -7.67 14.98 -24.37
N ASN A 211 -7.57 14.03 -25.30
CA ASN A 211 -8.49 12.88 -25.35
C ASN A 211 -8.36 11.99 -24.11
N ALA A 212 -7.13 11.73 -23.64
CA ALA A 212 -6.89 10.94 -22.43
C ALA A 212 -7.41 11.65 -21.17
N ASN A 213 -7.22 12.97 -21.06
CA ASN A 213 -7.77 13.75 -19.96
C ASN A 213 -9.31 13.77 -19.98
N ALA A 214 -9.94 13.87 -21.15
CA ALA A 214 -11.39 13.79 -21.28
C ALA A 214 -11.91 12.41 -20.84
N ALA A 215 -11.29 11.33 -21.32
CA ALA A 215 -11.66 9.97 -20.92
C ALA A 215 -11.43 9.72 -19.41
N LEU A 216 -10.37 10.28 -18.84
CA LEU A 216 -10.12 10.23 -17.40
C LEU A 216 -11.19 11.01 -16.62
N ALA A 217 -11.57 12.20 -17.09
CA ALA A 217 -12.62 13.00 -16.47
C ALA A 217 -13.98 12.28 -16.50
N ASP A 218 -14.32 11.64 -17.61
CA ASP A 218 -15.54 10.84 -17.75
C ASP A 218 -15.55 9.65 -16.79
N ALA A 219 -14.42 8.91 -16.69
CA ALA A 219 -14.29 7.79 -15.77
C ALA A 219 -14.37 8.21 -14.29
N LEU A 220 -13.93 9.42 -13.95
CA LEU A 220 -13.97 9.97 -12.59
C LEU A 220 -15.28 10.69 -12.24
N SER A 221 -16.08 11.04 -13.24
CA SER A 221 -17.37 11.73 -13.06
C SER A 221 -18.28 11.11 -11.98
N PRO A 222 -18.58 9.80 -12.00
CA PRO A 222 -19.44 9.20 -10.96
C PRO A 222 -18.81 9.28 -9.56
N TRP A 223 -17.49 9.17 -9.45
CA TRP A 223 -16.78 9.23 -8.17
C TRP A 223 -16.74 10.65 -7.60
N ARG A 224 -16.53 11.66 -8.45
CA ARG A 224 -16.61 13.07 -8.06
C ARG A 224 -18.01 13.45 -7.61
N ALA A 225 -19.05 12.93 -8.26
CA ALA A 225 -20.43 13.14 -7.85
C ALA A 225 -20.75 12.48 -6.49
N ALA A 226 -20.20 11.28 -6.23
CA ALA A 226 -20.37 10.59 -4.95
C ALA A 226 -19.54 11.21 -3.81
N HIS A 227 -18.43 11.89 -4.12
CA HIS A 227 -17.51 12.47 -3.15
C HIS A 227 -17.22 13.95 -3.46
N PRO A 228 -18.21 14.86 -3.34
CA PRO A 228 -18.07 16.26 -3.74
C PRO A 228 -17.10 17.06 -2.85
N ALA A 229 -16.76 16.54 -1.66
CA ALA A 229 -15.82 17.15 -0.74
C ALA A 229 -14.34 16.81 -1.04
N VAL A 230 -14.06 15.92 -1.99
CA VAL A 230 -12.70 15.52 -2.35
C VAL A 230 -12.20 16.40 -3.49
N ASP A 231 -11.13 17.15 -3.24
CA ASP A 231 -10.42 17.88 -4.28
C ASP A 231 -9.64 16.88 -5.16
N VAL A 232 -9.99 16.80 -6.44
CA VAL A 232 -9.38 15.83 -7.38
C VAL A 232 -8.58 16.55 -8.45
N THR A 233 -7.27 16.38 -8.43
CA THR A 233 -6.35 16.80 -9.49
C THR A 233 -6.12 15.63 -10.44
N THR A 234 -6.10 15.90 -11.74
CA THR A 234 -5.93 14.87 -12.78
C THR A 234 -4.75 15.20 -13.66
N ARG A 235 -3.91 14.20 -13.94
CA ARG A 235 -2.82 14.33 -14.91
C ARG A 235 -2.76 13.08 -15.78
N ALA A 236 -2.99 13.28 -17.07
CA ALA A 236 -2.75 12.29 -18.10
C ALA A 236 -1.48 12.66 -18.87
N SER A 237 -0.47 11.78 -18.90
CA SER A 237 0.80 12.02 -19.60
C SER A 237 1.27 10.84 -20.45
N VAL A 238 1.90 11.13 -21.58
CA VAL A 238 2.65 10.12 -22.33
C VAL A 238 3.90 9.76 -21.53
N GLY A 239 4.07 8.48 -21.18
CA GLY A 239 5.19 8.07 -20.35
C GLY A 239 5.08 6.67 -19.76
N HIS A 240 5.87 6.43 -18.71
CA HIS A 240 5.87 5.19 -17.96
C HIS A 240 5.19 5.42 -16.62
N ALA A 241 4.04 4.77 -16.40
CA ALA A 241 3.22 4.97 -15.20
C ALA A 241 4.00 4.75 -13.88
N ALA A 242 4.96 3.83 -13.87
CA ALA A 242 5.81 3.63 -12.71
C ALA A 242 6.66 4.88 -12.41
N THR A 243 7.31 5.48 -13.41
CA THR A 243 8.12 6.67 -13.22
C THR A 243 7.26 7.86 -12.78
N ASP A 244 6.13 8.09 -13.44
CA ASP A 244 5.24 9.21 -13.12
C ASP A 244 4.70 9.12 -11.68
N LEU A 245 4.29 7.93 -11.22
CA LEU A 245 3.87 7.69 -9.83
C LEU A 245 5.00 7.87 -8.81
N LEU A 246 6.23 7.63 -9.24
CA LEU A 246 7.41 7.70 -8.40
C LEU A 246 8.01 9.11 -8.36
N ASP A 247 7.78 9.94 -9.37
CA ASP A 247 8.20 11.34 -9.38
C ASP A 247 7.22 12.22 -8.58
N SER A 248 5.93 11.86 -8.54
CA SER A 248 4.93 12.53 -7.71
C SER A 248 5.07 12.27 -6.19
N ARG A 249 6.14 11.58 -5.76
CA ARG A 249 6.33 11.15 -4.36
C ARG A 249 6.51 12.29 -3.36
N SER A 250 7.11 13.41 -3.77
CA SER A 250 7.40 14.52 -2.85
C SER A 250 6.14 15.16 -2.27
N GLU A 251 5.00 14.90 -2.92
CA GLU A 251 3.70 15.47 -2.58
C GLU A 251 2.73 14.42 -2.00
N ALA A 252 3.13 13.15 -1.85
CA ALA A 252 2.20 12.08 -1.50
C ALA A 252 2.39 11.54 -0.08
N GLY A 253 1.32 11.51 0.72
CA GLY A 253 1.26 10.79 1.99
C GLY A 253 0.92 9.30 1.84
N LEU A 254 0.40 8.89 0.68
CA LEU A 254 0.09 7.50 0.33
C LEU A 254 0.02 7.35 -1.21
N VAL A 255 0.69 6.33 -1.74
CA VAL A 255 0.56 5.95 -3.16
C VAL A 255 -0.37 4.73 -3.26
N ILE A 256 -1.37 4.82 -4.14
CA ILE A 256 -2.41 3.81 -4.31
C ILE A 256 -2.28 3.22 -5.72
N VAL A 257 -2.15 1.91 -5.80
CA VAL A 257 -1.94 1.18 -7.05
C VAL A 257 -2.80 -0.08 -7.11
N GLY A 258 -3.30 -0.39 -8.30
CA GLY A 258 -4.07 -1.60 -8.54
C GLY A 258 -3.18 -2.84 -8.70
N ARG A 259 -3.68 -4.00 -8.30
CA ARG A 259 -3.22 -5.30 -8.78
C ARG A 259 -4.42 -6.05 -9.37
N ARG A 260 -4.23 -6.68 -10.52
CA ARG A 260 -5.27 -7.49 -11.15
C ARG A 260 -5.35 -8.88 -10.52
N ILE A 261 -6.56 -9.31 -10.17
CA ILE A 261 -6.84 -10.67 -9.73
C ILE A 261 -6.88 -11.55 -10.98
N ARG A 262 -5.76 -12.19 -11.30
CA ARG A 262 -5.68 -13.15 -12.41
C ARG A 262 -5.99 -14.55 -11.93
N GLN A 263 -6.86 -15.27 -12.66
CA GLN A 263 -7.10 -16.69 -12.45
C GLN A 263 -6.02 -17.59 -13.09
N SER A 264 -5.19 -17.04 -13.99
CA SER A 264 -4.12 -17.82 -14.61
C SER A 264 -2.96 -18.09 -13.64
N PRO A 265 -2.45 -19.34 -13.57
CA PRO A 265 -1.31 -19.70 -12.73
C PRO A 265 0.05 -19.23 -13.27
N VAL A 266 0.10 -18.66 -14.48
CA VAL A 266 1.35 -18.25 -15.15
C VAL A 266 1.39 -16.73 -15.38
N GLY A 267 2.50 -16.10 -15.00
CA GLY A 267 2.81 -14.68 -15.28
C GLY A 267 3.06 -13.81 -14.04
N THR A 268 3.33 -12.52 -14.24
CA THR A 268 3.49 -11.56 -13.14
C THR A 268 2.13 -11.28 -12.48
N HIS A 269 2.02 -11.57 -11.18
CA HIS A 269 0.74 -11.53 -10.45
C HIS A 269 0.35 -10.16 -9.90
N ILE A 270 1.27 -9.19 -9.94
CA ILE A 270 1.08 -7.84 -9.38
C ILE A 270 1.15 -6.75 -10.46
N GLY A 271 1.73 -7.06 -11.63
CA GLY A 271 1.97 -6.11 -12.71
C GLY A 271 3.27 -5.31 -12.54
N PRO A 272 3.87 -4.82 -13.63
CA PRO A 272 5.17 -4.14 -13.60
C PRO A 272 5.13 -2.80 -12.87
N VAL A 273 4.04 -2.03 -13.00
CA VAL A 273 3.88 -0.72 -12.36
C VAL A 273 3.86 -0.86 -10.84
N THR A 274 2.94 -1.68 -10.33
CA THR A 274 2.81 -1.94 -8.89
C THR A 274 4.08 -2.55 -8.30
N HIS A 275 4.75 -3.46 -9.02
CA HIS A 275 6.05 -3.99 -8.62
C HIS A 275 7.10 -2.86 -8.48
N ALA A 276 7.28 -2.02 -9.49
CA ALA A 276 8.24 -0.91 -9.43
C ALA A 276 7.93 0.07 -8.28
N VAL A 277 6.66 0.40 -8.07
CA VAL A 277 6.23 1.31 -6.99
C VAL A 277 6.53 0.73 -5.61
N LEU A 278 6.27 -0.56 -5.41
CA LEU A 278 6.56 -1.26 -4.16
C LEU A 278 8.06 -1.32 -3.84
N HIS A 279 8.92 -1.43 -4.85
CA HIS A 279 10.37 -1.48 -4.67
C HIS A 279 11.02 -0.11 -4.48
N HIS A 280 10.49 0.91 -5.15
CA HIS A 280 11.20 2.19 -5.25
C HIS A 280 10.57 3.33 -4.48
N SER A 281 9.28 3.28 -4.13
CA SER A 281 8.64 4.37 -3.37
C SER A 281 9.40 4.66 -2.06
N SER A 282 9.24 5.86 -1.50
CA SER A 282 9.64 6.17 -0.12
C SER A 282 8.43 6.21 0.81
N THR A 283 7.26 6.49 0.24
CA THR A 283 5.98 6.64 0.93
C THR A 283 5.25 5.29 1.04
N PRO A 284 4.28 5.17 1.97
CA PRO A 284 3.40 4.02 2.03
C PRO A 284 2.75 3.72 0.69
N VAL A 285 2.61 2.43 0.38
CA VAL A 285 1.97 1.98 -0.86
C VAL A 285 0.78 1.10 -0.52
N ALA A 286 -0.43 1.54 -0.88
CA ALA A 286 -1.64 0.74 -0.83
C ALA A 286 -1.81 -0.01 -2.15
N VAL A 287 -1.90 -1.34 -2.08
CA VAL A 287 -2.14 -2.23 -3.21
C VAL A 287 -3.57 -2.77 -3.15
N ILE A 288 -4.37 -2.44 -4.16
CA ILE A 288 -5.78 -2.77 -4.21
C ILE A 288 -6.03 -3.86 -5.25
N ALA A 289 -6.59 -4.99 -4.81
CA ALA A 289 -6.97 -6.07 -5.70
C ALA A 289 -8.24 -5.69 -6.47
N HIS A 290 -8.22 -5.82 -7.80
CA HIS A 290 -9.38 -5.57 -8.66
C HIS A 290 -9.47 -6.59 -9.79
N ALA A 291 -10.64 -6.68 -10.43
CA ALA A 291 -10.89 -7.54 -11.58
C ALA A 291 -10.12 -7.09 -12.83
#